data_AF-A0A0V8RUD9-F1
#
_entry.id   AF-A0A0V8RUD9-F1
#
_cell.length_a   1.000
_cell.length_b   1.000
_cell.length_c   1.000
_cell.angle_alpha   90.00
_cell.angle_beta   90.00
_cell.angle_gamma   90.00
#
_symmetry.space_group_name_H-M   'P 1'
#
loop_
_entity.id
_entity.type
_entity.pdbx_description
1 polymer ?
#
loop_
_entity_poly.entity_id
_entity_poly.type
_entity_poly.pdbx_seq_one_letter_code
_entity_poly.pdbx_strand_id
1 'polypeptide(L)'
;MAVLRASREYTWLRRLGVEDRDIIRALRLARRSTLVSINREAVVAVPSQRLGLLPRERLVSHTDLLELLRGGGHRVTAARVGRLPEEQQLYLVRVTPSGASCSCPATRLAGDPLCIHKLAAAVLLYRRGRLDLLGWLPGAVERKKRWRLLQAGGARA
;
A
#
# COMPACT_ATOMS: atom_id res chain seq x y z
N MET A 1 -1.17 -19.24 1.59
CA MET A 1 -0.03 -18.44 2.12
C MET A 1 1.32 -18.90 1.59
N ALA A 2 1.54 -20.21 1.36
CA ALA A 2 2.77 -20.75 0.77
C ALA A 2 3.17 -20.07 -0.56
N VAL A 3 2.22 -19.86 -1.47
CA VAL A 3 2.44 -19.21 -2.77
C VAL A 3 3.05 -17.80 -2.65
N LEU A 4 2.69 -17.02 -1.61
CA LEU A 4 3.24 -15.67 -1.45
C LEU A 4 4.69 -15.69 -0.97
N ARG A 5 5.06 -16.66 -0.12
CA ARG A 5 6.42 -16.79 0.42
C ARG A 5 7.42 -17.30 -0.62
N ALA A 6 6.95 -17.95 -1.68
CA ALA A 6 7.77 -18.38 -2.80
C ALA A 6 7.99 -17.31 -3.88
N SER A 7 7.35 -16.14 -3.77
CA SER A 7 7.44 -15.09 -4.79
C SER A 7 8.81 -14.37 -4.77
N ARG A 8 9.28 -13.92 -5.95
CA ARG A 8 10.54 -13.17 -6.08
C ARG A 8 10.51 -11.90 -5.23
N GLU A 9 9.35 -11.27 -5.12
CA GLU A 9 9.10 -10.05 -4.35
C GLU A 9 9.21 -10.32 -2.84
N TYR A 10 8.78 -11.49 -2.38
CA TYR A 10 8.97 -11.90 -0.99
C TYR A 10 10.47 -12.03 -0.68
N THR A 11 11.21 -12.79 -1.49
CA THR A 11 12.65 -12.98 -1.30
C THR A 11 13.40 -11.64 -1.35
N TRP A 12 13.05 -10.77 -2.29
CA TRP A 12 13.63 -9.44 -2.43
C TRP A 12 13.41 -8.58 -1.17
N LEU A 13 12.16 -8.43 -0.71
CA LEU A 13 11.87 -7.66 0.50
C LEU A 13 12.49 -8.28 1.76
N ARG A 14 12.55 -9.62 1.83
CA ARG A 14 13.18 -10.32 2.96
C ARG A 14 14.68 -10.01 3.02
N ARG A 15 15.38 -10.01 1.88
CA ARG A 15 16.80 -9.63 1.80
C ARG A 15 17.05 -8.17 2.21
N LEU A 16 16.09 -7.28 1.96
CA LEU A 16 16.13 -5.90 2.45
C LEU A 16 15.88 -5.77 3.95
N GLY A 17 15.55 -6.86 4.65
CA GLY A 17 15.31 -6.85 6.09
C GLY A 17 13.89 -6.43 6.49
N VAL A 18 12.93 -6.49 5.57
CA VAL A 18 11.51 -6.29 5.90
C VAL A 18 10.99 -7.53 6.66
N GLU A 19 10.13 -7.30 7.65
CA GLU A 19 9.51 -8.38 8.42
C GLU A 19 8.44 -9.12 7.62
N ASP A 20 8.38 -10.44 7.81
CA ASP A 20 7.43 -11.34 7.14
C ASP A 20 5.98 -10.86 7.18
N ARG A 21 5.52 -10.38 8.34
CA ARG A 21 4.15 -9.89 8.53
C ARG A 21 3.84 -8.72 7.58
N ASP A 22 4.78 -7.79 7.45
CA ASP A 22 4.63 -6.62 6.58
C ASP A 22 4.79 -7.03 5.11
N ILE A 23 5.71 -7.94 4.78
CA ILE A 23 5.85 -8.45 3.41
C ILE A 23 4.53 -9.08 2.95
N ILE A 24 3.95 -9.99 3.74
CA ILE A 24 2.72 -10.69 3.37
C ILE A 24 1.56 -9.71 3.17
N ARG A 25 1.43 -8.72 4.05
CA ARG A 25 0.41 -7.67 3.94
C ARG A 25 0.62 -6.79 2.70
N ALA A 26 1.85 -6.38 2.44
CA ALA A 26 2.20 -5.56 1.27
C ALA A 26 1.93 -6.31 -0.03
N LEU A 27 2.32 -7.58 -0.13
CA LEU A 27 2.07 -8.42 -1.30
C LEU A 27 0.57 -8.56 -1.60
N ARG A 28 -0.26 -8.71 -0.56
CA ARG A 28 -1.73 -8.76 -0.70
C ARG A 28 -2.29 -7.45 -1.22
N LEU A 29 -1.87 -6.33 -0.64
CA LEU A 29 -2.32 -5.00 -1.07
C LEU A 29 -1.85 -4.68 -2.49
N ALA A 30 -0.60 -4.99 -2.82
CA ALA A 30 -0.02 -4.73 -4.14
C ALA A 30 -0.78 -5.44 -5.29
N ARG A 31 -1.48 -6.56 -5.02
CA ARG A 31 -2.35 -7.21 -6.02
C ARG A 31 -3.58 -6.38 -6.39
N ARG A 32 -4.00 -5.47 -5.52
CA ARG A 32 -5.15 -4.57 -5.69
C ARG A 32 -4.73 -3.11 -5.88
N SER A 33 -3.42 -2.83 -5.85
CA SER A 33 -2.89 -1.50 -6.12
C SER A 33 -2.87 -1.22 -7.61
N THR A 34 -3.12 0.03 -7.97
CA THR A 34 -3.14 0.49 -9.36
C THR A 34 -2.08 1.57 -9.55
N LEU A 35 -1.28 1.44 -10.61
CA LEU A 35 -0.36 2.47 -11.04
C LEU A 35 -1.16 3.54 -11.78
N VAL A 36 -1.17 4.77 -11.26
CA VAL A 36 -1.96 5.89 -11.79
C VAL A 36 -1.16 6.71 -12.79
N SER A 37 0.12 6.98 -12.48
CA SER A 37 1.03 7.72 -13.34
C SER A 37 2.46 7.24 -13.13
N ILE A 38 3.27 7.29 -14.19
CA ILE A 38 4.62 6.74 -14.20
C ILE A 38 5.53 7.53 -15.16
N ASN A 39 6.35 8.40 -14.60
CA ASN A 39 7.36 9.21 -15.30
C ASN A 39 8.69 9.17 -14.49
N ARG A 40 9.30 10.33 -14.23
CA ARG A 40 10.41 10.50 -13.26
C ARG A 40 9.97 10.30 -11.80
N GLU A 41 8.66 10.32 -11.57
CA GLU A 41 7.99 9.92 -10.35
C GLU A 41 6.87 8.93 -10.68
N ALA A 42 6.44 8.14 -9.70
CA ALA A 42 5.28 7.27 -9.82
C ALA A 42 4.22 7.61 -8.79
N VAL A 43 2.96 7.55 -9.22
CA VAL A 43 1.80 7.66 -8.34
C VAL A 43 1.09 6.32 -8.34
N VAL A 44 0.99 5.70 -7.17
CA VAL A 44 0.33 4.42 -6.97
C VAL A 44 -0.87 4.61 -6.06
N ALA A 45 -2.05 4.23 -6.54
CA ALA A 45 -3.24 4.09 -5.71
C ALA A 45 -3.20 2.74 -4.99
N VAL A 46 -3.12 2.76 -3.66
CA VAL A 46 -3.04 1.56 -2.81
C VAL A 46 -4.29 1.50 -1.94
N PRO A 47 -5.02 0.36 -1.90
CA PRO A 47 -6.19 0.25 -1.05
C PRO A 47 -5.84 0.21 0.44
N SER A 48 -6.83 0.57 1.25
CA SER A 48 -6.76 0.42 2.70
C SER A 48 -6.47 -1.02 3.13
N GLN A 49 -5.70 -1.17 4.21
CA GLN A 49 -5.42 -2.48 4.83
C GLN A 49 -6.68 -3.27 5.18
N ARG A 50 -7.75 -2.56 5.55
CA ARG A 50 -9.03 -3.16 5.95
C ARG A 50 -9.88 -3.60 4.75
N LEU A 51 -9.55 -3.15 3.54
CA LEU A 51 -10.23 -3.55 2.30
C LEU A 51 -10.09 -5.05 2.00
N GLY A 52 -9.06 -5.70 2.57
CA GLY A 52 -8.86 -7.15 2.49
C GLY A 52 -9.75 -7.97 3.43
N LEU A 53 -10.45 -7.33 4.37
CA LEU A 53 -11.33 -7.97 5.36
C LEU A 53 -12.81 -7.89 4.98
N LEU A 54 -13.16 -7.12 3.94
CA LEU A 54 -14.53 -6.94 3.51
C LEU A 54 -14.97 -8.08 2.56
N PRO A 55 -16.19 -8.62 2.73
CA PRO A 55 -16.84 -9.48 1.75
C PRO A 55 -16.89 -8.80 0.38
N ARG A 56 -16.71 -9.57 -0.69
CA ARG A 56 -16.60 -9.05 -2.07
C ARG A 56 -17.81 -8.22 -2.51
N GLU A 57 -18.97 -8.56 -1.97
CA GLU A 57 -20.29 -7.92 -2.14
C GLU A 57 -20.47 -6.58 -1.41
N ARG A 58 -19.54 -6.20 -0.51
CA ARG A 58 -19.52 -4.89 0.16
C ARG A 58 -18.44 -3.95 -0.39
N LEU A 59 -17.83 -4.29 -1.51
CA LEU A 59 -16.81 -3.46 -2.15
C LEU A 59 -17.48 -2.62 -3.24
N VAL A 60 -17.61 -1.31 -3.01
CA VAL A 60 -17.69 -0.35 -4.12
C VAL A 60 -16.26 0.07 -4.40
N SER A 61 -15.70 -0.39 -5.50
CA SER A 61 -14.36 -0.03 -5.93
C SER A 61 -14.36 1.32 -6.65
N HIS A 62 -13.22 2.01 -6.66
CA HIS A 62 -13.05 3.18 -7.55
C HIS A 62 -13.19 2.79 -9.03
N THR A 63 -12.95 1.53 -9.39
CA THR A 63 -13.20 1.01 -10.75
C THR A 63 -14.69 1.04 -11.07
N ASP A 64 -15.54 0.70 -10.10
CA ASP A 64 -17.00 0.77 -10.26
C ASP A 64 -17.47 2.22 -10.41
N LEU A 65 -16.85 3.17 -9.68
CA LEU A 65 -17.07 4.61 -9.86
C LEU A 65 -16.60 5.12 -11.24
N LEU A 66 -15.49 4.59 -11.78
CA LEU A 66 -15.00 4.93 -13.11
C LEU A 66 -15.82 4.31 -14.24
N GLU A 67 -16.39 3.12 -14.04
CA GLU A 67 -17.34 2.51 -14.98
C GLU A 67 -18.68 3.26 -15.01
N LEU A 68 -19.14 3.76 -13.86
CA LEU A 68 -20.31 4.65 -13.76
C LEU A 68 -20.14 5.93 -14.58
N LEU A 69 -18.97 6.58 -14.51
CA LEU A 69 -18.65 7.78 -15.31
C LEU A 69 -18.55 7.49 -16.83
N ARG A 70 -18.42 6.22 -17.22
CA ARG A 70 -18.33 5.77 -18.61
C ARG A 70 -19.64 5.18 -19.15
N GLY A 71 -20.74 5.28 -18.39
CA GLY A 71 -22.07 4.81 -18.83
C GLY A 71 -22.30 3.30 -18.68
N GLY A 72 -21.48 2.60 -17.88
CA GLY A 72 -21.69 1.19 -17.56
C GLY A 72 -22.90 1.00 -16.63
N GLY A 73 -23.82 0.11 -17.01
CA GLY A 73 -25.04 -0.18 -16.25
C GLY A 73 -24.79 -0.66 -14.82
N HIS A 74 -25.64 -0.19 -13.91
CA HIS A 74 -25.54 -0.32 -12.46
C HIS A 74 -25.59 -1.77 -11.92
N ARG A 75 -24.74 -2.06 -10.93
CA ARG A 75 -25.12 -2.83 -9.72
C ARG A 75 -24.78 -1.98 -8.49
N VAL A 76 -25.74 -1.20 -8.02
CA VAL A 76 -25.60 -0.32 -6.87
C VAL A 76 -25.97 -1.09 -5.60
N THR A 77 -25.05 -1.17 -4.64
CA THR A 77 -25.41 -1.18 -3.22
C THR A 77 -25.22 0.24 -2.72
N ALA A 78 -26.32 0.87 -2.33
CA ALA A 78 -26.38 2.28 -1.95
C ALA A 78 -25.49 2.56 -0.72
N ALA A 79 -24.54 3.48 -0.87
CA ALA A 79 -23.98 4.21 0.26
C ALA A 79 -23.71 5.66 -0.17
N ARG A 80 -24.29 6.59 0.60
CA ARG A 80 -24.27 8.05 0.51
C ARG A 80 -23.00 8.63 -0.13
N VAL A 81 -23.18 9.66 -0.97
CA VAL A 81 -22.12 10.59 -1.37
C VAL A 81 -21.58 11.29 -0.12
N GLY A 82 -20.49 10.75 0.39
CA GLY A 82 -19.77 11.10 1.60
C GLY A 82 -18.53 10.22 1.64
N ARG A 83 -17.44 10.68 2.27
CA ARG A 83 -16.15 9.96 2.30
C ARG A 83 -16.39 8.46 2.50
N LEU A 84 -15.88 7.64 1.58
CA LEU A 84 -15.95 6.18 1.69
C LEU A 84 -15.49 5.76 3.08
N PRO A 85 -16.11 4.73 3.70
CA PRO A 85 -15.60 4.13 4.93
C PRO A 85 -14.09 3.89 4.85
N GLU A 86 -13.34 4.08 5.93
CA GLU A 86 -11.86 4.02 5.95
C GLU A 86 -11.31 2.71 5.34
N GLU A 87 -12.09 1.64 5.49
CA GLU A 87 -11.84 0.33 4.93
C GLU A 87 -12.04 0.21 3.41
N GLN A 88 -12.74 1.15 2.78
CA GLN A 88 -12.98 1.25 1.34
C GLN A 88 -12.12 2.33 0.65
N GLN A 89 -11.30 3.06 1.42
CA GLN A 89 -10.47 4.14 0.88
C GLN A 89 -9.27 3.65 0.08
N LEU A 90 -8.87 4.45 -0.91
CA LEU A 90 -7.58 4.36 -1.61
C LEU A 90 -6.66 5.46 -1.09
N TYR A 91 -5.38 5.11 -0.93
CA TYR A 91 -4.32 6.04 -0.56
C TYR A 91 -3.36 6.22 -1.72
N LEU A 92 -3.06 7.47 -2.04
CA LEU A 92 -2.08 7.80 -3.05
C LEU A 92 -0.69 7.75 -2.43
N VAL A 93 0.16 6.92 -3.01
CA VAL A 93 1.57 6.84 -2.70
C VAL A 93 2.33 7.48 -3.85
N ARG A 94 3.01 8.58 -3.58
CA ARG A 94 3.92 9.22 -4.53
C ARG A 94 5.33 8.69 -4.27
N VAL A 95 5.99 8.21 -5.30
CA VAL A 95 7.31 7.59 -5.24
C VAL A 95 8.25 8.32 -6.18
N THR A 96 9.37 8.77 -5.63
CA THR A 96 10.51 9.34 -6.34
C THR A 96 11.73 8.45 -6.10
N PRO A 97 12.84 8.61 -6.85
CA PRO A 97 14.08 7.88 -6.54
C PRO A 97 14.58 8.11 -5.11
N SER A 98 14.33 9.31 -4.56
CA SER A 98 14.78 9.74 -3.23
C SER A 98 13.83 9.39 -2.09
N GLY A 99 12.56 9.04 -2.35
CA GLY A 99 11.62 8.75 -1.29
C GLY A 99 10.22 8.33 -1.73
N ALA A 100 9.39 8.04 -0.73
CA ALA A 100 7.96 7.82 -0.93
C ALA A 100 7.14 8.54 0.13
N SER A 101 6.12 9.27 -0.31
CA SER A 101 5.10 9.90 0.54
C SER A 101 3.77 9.17 0.37
N CYS A 102 2.98 9.08 1.44
CA CYS A 102 1.71 8.37 1.46
C CYS A 102 0.70 9.20 2.24
N SER A 103 -0.50 9.38 1.69
CA SER A 103 -1.60 10.14 2.32
C SER A 103 -2.44 9.33 3.30
N CYS A 104 -1.88 8.30 3.94
CA CYS A 104 -2.67 7.46 4.84
C CYS A 104 -3.04 8.22 6.11
N PRO A 105 -4.28 8.08 6.64
CA PRO A 105 -4.72 8.79 7.83
C PRO A 105 -3.82 8.45 9.02
N ALA A 106 -3.62 9.45 9.88
CA ALA A 106 -2.81 9.38 11.08
C ALA A 106 -3.43 8.38 12.09
N THR A 107 -3.13 7.11 11.91
CA THR A 107 -3.48 6.02 12.83
C THR A 107 -2.32 5.81 13.83
N ARG A 108 -2.33 4.71 14.60
CA ARG A 108 -1.21 4.24 15.44
C ARG A 108 0.15 4.13 14.72
N LEU A 109 0.16 4.26 13.39
CA LEU A 109 1.35 4.22 12.52
C LEU A 109 1.69 5.62 11.96
N ALA A 110 1.14 6.70 12.53
CA ALA A 110 1.53 8.06 12.18
C ALA A 110 3.05 8.23 12.36
N GLY A 111 3.72 8.70 11.32
CA GLY A 111 5.18 8.78 11.30
C GLY A 111 5.92 7.48 10.96
N ASP A 112 5.24 6.36 10.63
CA ASP A 112 5.91 5.15 10.13
C ASP A 112 6.67 5.49 8.83
N PRO A 113 8.01 5.47 8.83
CA PRO A 113 8.81 5.84 7.67
C PRO A 113 8.56 4.92 6.47
N LEU A 114 8.10 3.69 6.73
CA LEU A 114 7.79 2.67 5.74
C LEU A 114 6.47 1.97 6.07
N CYS A 115 5.36 2.72 6.00
CA CYS A 115 4.03 2.16 6.15
C CYS A 115 3.72 1.10 5.08
N ILE A 116 2.71 0.27 5.33
CA ILE A 116 2.40 -0.84 4.41
C ILE A 116 2.07 -0.36 2.99
N HIS A 117 1.49 0.83 2.84
CA HIS A 117 1.07 1.31 1.54
C HIS A 117 2.29 1.68 0.69
N LYS A 118 3.32 2.26 1.31
CA LYS A 118 4.63 2.48 0.67
C LYS A 118 5.26 1.15 0.25
N LEU A 119 5.21 0.12 1.10
CA LEU A 119 5.68 -1.22 0.73
C LEU A 119 4.89 -1.83 -0.43
N ALA A 120 3.56 -1.71 -0.42
CA ALA A 120 2.71 -2.22 -1.50
C ALA A 120 2.98 -1.49 -2.83
N ALA A 121 3.20 -0.18 -2.79
CA ALA A 121 3.62 0.60 -3.96
C ALA A 121 5.00 0.14 -4.46
N ALA A 122 5.96 -0.08 -3.57
CA ALA A 122 7.29 -0.58 -3.93
C ALA A 122 7.22 -1.97 -4.60
N VAL A 123 6.39 -2.88 -4.09
CA VAL A 123 6.13 -4.19 -4.72
C VAL A 123 5.56 -4.01 -6.13
N LEU A 124 4.59 -3.11 -6.32
CA LEU A 124 4.01 -2.88 -7.63
C LEU A 124 5.05 -2.34 -8.61
N LEU A 125 5.89 -1.38 -8.20
CA LEU A 125 6.96 -0.83 -9.04
C LEU A 125 8.03 -1.88 -9.37
N TYR A 126 8.39 -2.73 -8.40
CA TYR A 126 9.29 -3.86 -8.63
C TYR A 126 8.75 -4.80 -9.71
N ARG A 127 7.46 -5.16 -9.63
CA ARG A 127 6.77 -5.98 -10.66
C ARG A 127 6.75 -5.34 -12.03
N ARG A 128 6.76 -4.00 -12.10
CA ARG A 128 6.77 -3.22 -13.34
C ARG A 128 8.19 -2.90 -13.83
N GLY A 129 9.23 -3.43 -13.19
CA GLY A 129 10.63 -3.22 -13.57
C GLY A 129 11.17 -1.82 -13.26
N ARG A 130 10.46 -1.00 -12.47
CA ARG A 130 10.87 0.37 -12.11
C ARG A 130 11.76 0.41 -10.87
N LEU A 131 12.89 -0.28 -10.96
CA LEU A 131 13.88 -0.33 -9.88
C LEU A 131 14.57 1.03 -9.64
N ASP A 132 14.62 1.86 -10.68
CA ASP A 132 15.12 3.25 -10.65
C ASP A 132 14.39 4.13 -9.62
N LEU A 133 13.14 3.80 -9.29
CA LEU A 133 12.33 4.53 -8.31
C LEU A 133 12.43 3.96 -6.88
N LEU A 134 13.26 2.95 -6.63
CA LEU A 134 13.27 2.19 -5.37
C LEU A 134 14.55 2.39 -4.52
N GLY A 135 15.44 3.30 -4.91
CA GLY A 135 16.71 3.56 -4.19
C GLY A 135 16.53 3.98 -2.73
N TRP A 136 15.39 4.60 -2.39
CA TRP A 136 15.04 5.02 -1.04
C TRP A 136 14.66 3.88 -0.08
N LEU A 137 14.29 2.71 -0.62
CA LEU A 137 13.66 1.63 0.14
C LEU A 137 14.58 1.06 1.23
N PRO A 138 15.86 0.72 0.97
CA PRO A 138 16.76 0.21 2.02
C PRO A 138 16.87 1.18 3.21
N GLY A 139 17.05 2.48 2.94
CA GLY A 139 17.11 3.50 3.98
C GLY A 139 15.80 3.63 4.77
N ALA A 140 14.65 3.46 4.12
CA ALA A 140 13.35 3.46 4.79
C ALA A 140 13.15 2.23 5.69
N VAL A 141 13.67 1.06 5.32
CA VAL A 141 13.65 -0.14 6.17
C VAL A 141 14.45 0.09 7.45
N GLU A 142 15.66 0.65 7.34
CA GLU A 142 16.48 0.95 8.52
C GLU A 142 15.85 2.01 9.43
N ARG A 143 15.22 3.04 8.85
CA ARG A 143 14.44 4.01 9.64
C ARG A 143 13.26 3.33 10.35
N LYS A 144 12.57 2.39 9.71
CA LYS A 144 11.43 1.67 10.32
C LYS A 144 11.86 0.79 11.49
N LYS A 145 13.00 0.09 11.37
CA LYS A 145 13.57 -0.69 12.49
C LYS A 145 13.83 0.20 13.71
N ARG A 146 14.49 1.34 13.52
CA ARG A 146 14.75 2.32 14.59
C ARG A 146 13.46 2.89 15.17
N TRP A 147 12.51 3.28 14.32
CA TRP A 147 11.21 3.79 14.74
C TRP A 147 10.47 2.79 15.64
N ARG A 148 10.48 1.49 15.31
CA ARG A 148 9.86 0.44 16.14
C ARG A 148 10.50 0.30 17.50
N LEU A 149 11.84 0.38 17.58
CA LEU A 149 12.54 0.32 18.86
C LEU A 149 12.14 1.49 19.77
N LEU A 150 12.02 2.70 19.21
CA LEU A 150 11.56 3.88 19.96
C LEU A 150 10.12 3.71 20.46
N GLN A 151 9.23 3.19 19.61
CA GLN A 151 7.83 2.92 19.99
C GLN A 151 7.71 1.83 21.07
N ALA A 152 8.60 0.84 21.06
CA ALA A 152 8.63 -0.23 22.07
C ALA A 152 9.24 0.26 23.41
N GLY A 153 10.23 1.15 23.37
CA GLY A 153 10.86 1.74 24.55
C GLY A 153 9.96 2.76 25.25
N GLY A 154 9.21 3.57 24.50
CA GLY A 154 8.27 4.55 25.06
C GLY A 154 7.00 3.95 25.68
N ALA A 155 6.73 2.66 25.48
CA ALA A 155 5.59 1.96 26.10
C ALA A 155 5.92 1.37 27.48
N ARG A 156 7.16 1.55 27.97
CA ARG A 156 7.64 1.07 29.28
C ARG A 156 7.99 2.20 30.27
N ALA A 157 7.66 3.45 29.94
CA ALA A 157 7.84 4.62 30.80
C ALA A 157 6.48 5.12 31.29
#